data_AF-A0A2N6T0N3-F1
#
_entry.id   AF-A0A2N6T0N3-F1
#
_cell.length_a   1.000
_cell.length_b   1.000
_cell.length_c   1.000
_cell.angle_alpha   90.00
_cell.angle_beta   90.00
_cell.angle_gamma   90.00
#
_symmetry.space_group_name_H-M   'P 1'
#
loop_
_entity.id
_entity.type
_entity.pdbx_description
1 polymer ?
#
loop_
_entity_poly.entity_id
_entity_poly.type
_entity_poly.pdbx_seq_one_letter_code
_entity_poly.pdbx_strand_id
1 'polypeptide(L)'
;MPAIIFECLVPPADSDDLARAFAARLGQLEAAGKISNADVIVSDAPADDQLLEQWERENPDEPAGDRTMRRFTLDLAGLEGSLNALTMDLSRLLTPAAKLPDDPVLREFDDMLEEVARYPWSVAVRP
;
A
#
# COMPACT_ATOMS: atom_id res chain seq x y z
N MET A 1 6.17 -14.61 -14.88
CA MET A 1 6.41 -13.19 -14.60
C MET A 1 6.13 -13.01 -13.13
N PRO A 2 7.07 -12.44 -12.38
CA PRO A 2 6.83 -12.18 -10.97
C PRO A 2 5.70 -11.17 -10.81
N ALA A 3 4.87 -11.38 -9.80
CA ALA A 3 3.75 -10.52 -9.47
C ALA A 3 3.73 -10.21 -7.98
N ILE A 4 3.49 -8.94 -7.64
CA ILE A 4 3.25 -8.50 -6.27
C ILE A 4 1.75 -8.24 -6.14
N ILE A 5 1.10 -8.88 -5.17
CA ILE A 5 -0.33 -8.73 -4.93
C ILE A 5 -0.50 -8.02 -3.60
N PHE A 6 -1.12 -6.85 -3.62
CA PHE A 6 -1.57 -6.15 -2.44
C PHE A 6 -3.08 -6.26 -2.32
N GLU A 7 -3.58 -6.74 -1.18
CA GLU A 7 -5.00 -6.69 -0.86
C GLU A 7 -5.19 -5.65 0.24
N CYS A 8 -5.91 -4.58 -0.07
CA CYS A 8 -6.02 -3.41 0.79
C CYS A 8 -7.48 -3.15 1.10
N LEU A 9 -7.78 -2.84 2.36
CA LEU A 9 -9.07 -2.33 2.77
C LEU A 9 -9.09 -0.81 2.56
N VAL A 10 -9.74 -0.37 1.50
CA VAL A 10 -9.72 1.04 1.07
C VAL A 10 -11.13 1.60 0.94
N PRO A 11 -11.33 2.89 1.23
CA PRO A 11 -12.53 3.60 0.81
C PRO A 11 -12.65 3.54 -0.73
N PRO A 12 -13.86 3.34 -1.29
CA PRO A 12 -14.06 3.26 -2.74
C PRO A 12 -13.53 4.51 -3.49
N ALA A 13 -13.61 5.68 -2.85
CA ALA A 13 -13.10 6.94 -3.39
C ALA A 13 -11.58 6.96 -3.58
N ASP A 14 -10.83 6.20 -2.76
CA ASP A 14 -9.37 6.21 -2.74
C ASP A 14 -8.77 5.06 -3.58
N SER A 15 -9.58 4.07 -4.00
CA SER A 15 -9.10 2.90 -4.75
C SER A 15 -8.43 3.30 -6.08
N ASP A 16 -9.01 4.25 -6.81
CA ASP A 16 -8.47 4.73 -8.09
C ASP A 16 -7.20 5.56 -7.89
N ASP A 17 -7.12 6.36 -6.82
CA ASP A 17 -5.93 7.15 -6.50
C ASP A 17 -4.75 6.25 -6.15
N LEU A 18 -5.01 5.19 -5.37
CA LEU A 18 -4.01 4.20 -5.00
C LEU A 18 -3.48 3.43 -6.23
N ALA A 19 -4.36 3.06 -7.15
CA ALA A 19 -3.97 2.43 -8.42
C ALA A 19 -3.03 3.34 -9.23
N ARG A 20 -3.35 4.64 -9.30
CA ARG A 20 -2.51 5.64 -9.97
C ARG A 20 -1.17 5.83 -9.27
N ALA A 21 -1.14 5.82 -7.94
CA ALA A 21 0.10 5.92 -7.17
C ALA A 21 1.04 4.73 -7.45
N PHE A 22 0.51 3.50 -7.48
CA PHE A 22 1.27 2.32 -7.88
C PHE A 22 1.80 2.44 -9.30
N ALA A 23 0.94 2.80 -10.26
CA ALA A 23 1.34 2.97 -11.65
C ALA A 23 2.43 4.04 -11.82
N ALA A 24 2.30 5.18 -11.14
CA ALA A 24 3.29 6.24 -11.18
C ALA A 24 4.66 5.79 -10.61
N ARG A 25 4.65 5.04 -9.51
CA ARG A 25 5.89 4.51 -8.92
C ARG A 25 6.55 3.47 -9.80
N LEU A 26 5.76 2.57 -10.42
CA LEU A 26 6.27 1.60 -11.38
C LEU A 26 6.85 2.28 -12.63
N GLY A 27 6.18 3.30 -13.16
CA GLY A 27 6.72 4.11 -14.26
C GLY A 27 8.05 4.81 -13.94
N GLN A 28 8.26 5.22 -12.68
CA GLN A 28 9.57 5.73 -12.25
C GLN A 28 10.66 4.65 -12.26
N LEU A 29 10.31 3.40 -11.91
CA LEU A 29 11.24 2.28 -11.93
C LEU A 29 11.57 1.83 -13.36
N GLU A 30 10.59 1.88 -14.27
CA GLU A 30 10.80 1.69 -15.71
C GLU A 30 11.73 2.76 -16.28
N ALA A 31 11.46 4.03 -16.00
CA ALA A 31 12.30 5.14 -16.46
C ALA A 31 13.73 5.06 -15.91
N ALA A 32 13.91 4.48 -14.71
CA ALA A 32 15.22 4.22 -14.11
C ALA A 32 15.88 2.92 -14.62
N GLY A 33 15.23 2.16 -15.52
CA GLY A 33 15.74 0.91 -16.08
C GLY A 33 15.74 -0.27 -15.11
N LYS A 34 15.05 -0.17 -13.96
CA LYS A 34 15.00 -1.25 -12.95
C LYS A 34 14.02 -2.36 -13.28
N ILE A 35 13.03 -2.05 -14.11
CA ILE A 35 12.06 -3.00 -14.66
C ILE A 35 11.88 -2.67 -16.15
N SER A 36 11.56 -3.67 -16.96
CA SER A 36 11.33 -3.48 -18.39
C SER A 36 9.89 -3.12 -18.73
N ASN A 37 8.94 -3.63 -17.94
CA ASN A 37 7.52 -3.33 -18.05
C ASN A 37 6.82 -3.68 -16.73
N ALA A 38 5.76 -2.96 -16.40
CA ALA A 38 4.89 -3.25 -15.28
C ALA A 38 3.43 -2.91 -15.58
N ASP A 39 2.54 -3.81 -15.17
CA ASP A 39 1.10 -3.64 -15.30
C ASP A 39 0.44 -3.63 -13.92
N VAL A 40 -0.50 -2.71 -13.73
CA VAL A 40 -1.30 -2.60 -12.50
C VAL A 40 -2.74 -3.04 -12.80
N ILE A 41 -3.13 -4.17 -12.24
CA ILE A 41 -4.46 -4.74 -12.40
C ILE A 41 -5.21 -4.58 -11.09
N VAL A 42 -6.35 -3.88 -11.12
CA VAL A 42 -7.21 -3.69 -9.95
C VAL A 42 -8.43 -4.58 -10.07
N SER A 43 -8.70 -5.39 -9.05
CA SER A 43 -9.90 -6.23 -8.97
C SER A 43 -10.48 -6.20 -7.56
N ASP A 44 -11.71 -6.70 -7.40
CA ASP A 44 -12.24 -6.98 -6.07
C ASP A 44 -11.43 -8.09 -5.39
N ALA A 45 -11.21 -7.94 -4.09
CA ALA A 45 -10.66 -8.97 -3.23
C ALA A 45 -11.78 -9.57 -2.36
N PRO A 46 -11.64 -10.84 -1.93
CA PRO A 46 -12.53 -11.37 -0.91
C PRO A 46 -12.48 -10.49 0.34
N ALA A 47 -13.60 -10.37 1.04
CA ALA A 47 -13.62 -9.72 2.34
C ALA A 47 -12.66 -10.46 3.28
N ASP A 48 -11.87 -9.69 4.04
CA ASP A 48 -10.96 -10.20 5.05
C ASP A 48 -11.41 -9.63 6.40
N ASP A 49 -12.27 -10.39 7.07
CA ASP A 49 -12.85 -10.00 8.36
C ASP A 49 -11.76 -9.81 9.41
N GLN A 50 -10.67 -10.58 9.38
CA GLN A 50 -9.56 -10.42 10.33
C GLN A 50 -8.84 -9.09 10.14
N LEU A 51 -8.61 -8.69 8.89
CA LEU A 51 -7.97 -7.41 8.58
C LEU A 51 -8.85 -6.23 8.97
N LEU A 52 -10.17 -6.35 8.76
CA LEU A 52 -11.17 -5.36 9.18
C LEU A 52 -11.24 -5.24 10.70
N GLU A 53 -11.40 -6.36 11.42
CA GLU A 53 -11.45 -6.39 12.88
C GLU A 53 -10.17 -5.83 13.51
N GLN A 54 -9.01 -6.16 12.93
CA GLN A 54 -7.73 -5.61 13.37
C GLN A 54 -7.73 -4.09 13.22
N TRP A 55 -8.15 -3.57 12.07
CA TRP A 55 -8.18 -2.13 11.82
C TRP A 55 -9.17 -1.39 12.72
N GLU A 56 -10.36 -1.93 12.94
CA GLU A 56 -11.36 -1.35 13.86
C GLU A 56 -10.83 -1.31 15.30
N ARG A 57 -10.09 -2.34 15.72
CA ARG A 57 -9.44 -2.36 17.03
C ARG A 57 -8.31 -1.32 17.14
N GLU A 58 -7.56 -1.10 16.07
CA GLU A 58 -6.50 -0.10 16.01
C GLU A 58 -7.03 1.34 15.83
N ASN A 59 -8.26 1.49 15.32
CA ASN A 59 -8.91 2.78 15.04
C ASN A 59 -10.31 2.86 15.68
N PRO A 60 -10.42 2.82 17.02
CA PRO A 60 -11.71 2.78 17.71
C PRO A 60 -12.57 4.04 17.49
N ASP A 61 -11.93 5.16 17.13
CA ASP A 61 -12.59 6.46 16.91
C ASP A 61 -12.98 6.70 15.44
N GLU A 62 -12.61 5.81 14.51
CA GLU A 62 -12.93 5.93 13.08
C GLU A 62 -13.79 4.73 12.63
N PRO A 63 -15.03 4.93 12.18
CA PRO A 63 -15.82 3.83 11.67
C PRO A 63 -15.21 3.29 10.37
N ALA A 64 -15.21 1.96 10.18
CA ALA A 64 -14.74 1.34 8.94
C ALA A 64 -15.54 1.81 7.71
N GLY A 65 -16.79 2.26 7.89
CA GLY A 65 -17.60 2.87 6.84
C GLY A 65 -17.83 1.93 5.66
N ASP A 66 -17.79 2.48 4.44
CA ASP A 66 -17.98 1.73 3.18
C ASP A 66 -16.65 1.17 2.63
N ARG A 67 -15.63 0.96 3.47
CA ARG A 67 -14.35 0.41 3.01
C ARG A 67 -14.55 -0.99 2.42
N THR A 68 -13.87 -1.25 1.31
CA THR A 68 -13.96 -2.53 0.59
C THR A 68 -12.58 -3.10 0.33
N MET A 69 -12.48 -4.42 0.30
CA MET A 69 -11.25 -5.10 -0.05
C MET A 69 -11.00 -5.00 -1.55
N ARG A 70 -9.87 -4.38 -1.91
CA ARG A 70 -9.42 -4.22 -3.28
C ARG A 70 -8.07 -4.89 -3.46
N ARG A 71 -7.93 -5.66 -4.54
CA ARG A 71 -6.71 -6.35 -4.93
C ARG A 71 -6.00 -5.55 -6.01
N PHE A 72 -4.74 -5.24 -5.78
CA PHE A 72 -3.82 -4.63 -6.72
C PHE A 72 -2.78 -5.67 -7.09
N THR A 73 -2.86 -6.19 -8.31
CA THR A 73 -1.86 -7.12 -8.86
C THR A 73 -0.90 -6.33 -9.73
N LEU A 74 0.38 -6.36 -9.35
CA LEU A 74 1.47 -5.68 -10.02
C LEU A 74 2.29 -6.73 -10.76
N ASP A 75 2.03 -6.89 -12.05
CA ASP A 75 2.75 -7.83 -12.91
C ASP A 75 4.02 -7.16 -13.42
N LEU A 76 5.18 -7.78 -13.18
CA LEU A 76 6.49 -7.18 -13.44
C LEU A 76 7.26 -8.00 -14.47
N ALA A 77 7.92 -7.32 -15.40
CA ALA A 77 8.82 -7.93 -16.38
C ALA A 77 10.22 -7.32 -16.31
N GLY A 78 11.24 -8.17 -16.46
CA GLY A 78 12.64 -7.73 -16.51
C GLY A 78 13.11 -7.02 -15.23
N LEU A 79 12.65 -7.47 -14.06
CA LEU A 79 13.06 -6.91 -12.78
C LEU A 79 14.56 -7.13 -12.54
N GLU A 80 15.30 -6.03 -12.40
CA GLU A 80 16.68 -6.03 -11.93
C GLU A 80 16.71 -5.83 -10.41
N GLY A 81 17.12 -6.87 -9.69
CA GLY A 81 17.28 -6.84 -8.24
C GLY A 81 16.28 -7.72 -7.50
N SER A 82 15.90 -7.30 -6.29
CA SER A 82 15.09 -8.10 -5.36
C SER A 82 13.62 -7.72 -5.42
N LEU A 83 12.78 -8.70 -5.71
CA LEU A 83 11.32 -8.58 -5.66
C LEU A 83 10.84 -8.13 -4.27
N ASN A 84 11.46 -8.65 -3.20
CA ASN A 84 11.14 -8.22 -1.83
C ASN A 84 11.49 -6.76 -1.57
N ALA A 85 12.63 -6.28 -2.07
CA ALA A 85 13.01 -4.87 -1.89
C ALA A 85 12.04 -3.94 -2.62
N LEU A 86 11.55 -4.35 -3.79
CA LEU A 86 10.51 -3.64 -4.50
C LEU A 86 9.17 -3.68 -3.75
N THR A 87 8.77 -4.84 -3.22
CA THR A 87 7.58 -4.97 -2.38
C THR A 87 7.63 -4.02 -1.19
N MET A 88 8.78 -3.91 -0.51
CA MET A 88 8.98 -2.98 0.61
C MET A 88 8.93 -1.51 0.20
N ASP A 89 9.39 -1.16 -1.01
CA ASP A 89 9.30 0.21 -1.52
C ASP A 89 7.84 0.57 -1.83
N LEU A 90 7.12 -0.34 -2.47
CA LEU A 90 5.72 -0.17 -2.85
C LEU A 90 4.78 -0.15 -1.64
N SER A 91 5.06 -0.93 -0.59
CA SER A 91 4.25 -0.92 0.62
C SER A 91 4.24 0.44 1.32
N ARG A 92 5.27 1.28 1.14
CA ARG A 92 5.32 2.65 1.68
C ARG A 92 4.25 3.57 1.09
N LEU A 93 3.71 3.24 -0.09
CA LEU A 93 2.57 3.97 -0.67
C LEU A 93 1.26 3.67 0.09
N LEU A 94 1.18 2.51 0.73
CA LEU A 94 0.02 2.06 1.52
C LEU A 94 0.09 2.56 2.98
N THR A 95 1.28 2.91 3.44
CA THR A 95 1.57 3.53 4.74
C THR A 95 2.06 4.97 4.57
N PRO A 96 1.21 5.91 4.09
CA PRO A 96 1.60 7.32 4.06
C PRO A 96 1.82 7.82 5.50
N ALA A 97 2.96 8.46 5.74
CA ALA A 97 3.28 9.09 7.02
C ALA A 97 2.18 10.07 7.43
N ALA A 98 1.74 9.99 8.69
CA ALA A 98 0.72 10.87 9.23
C ALA A 98 1.11 12.34 9.03
N LYS A 99 0.14 13.18 8.69
CA LYS A 99 0.30 14.63 8.84
C LYS A 99 0.44 14.91 10.34
N LEU A 100 1.67 15.15 10.78
CA LEU A 100 1.95 15.74 12.08
C LEU A 100 1.06 16.99 12.26
N PRO A 101 0.39 17.16 13.40
CA PRO A 101 -0.11 18.47 13.78
C PRO A 101 1.06 19.46 13.81
N ASP A 102 0.81 20.71 13.40
CA ASP A 102 1.79 21.80 13.23
C ASP A 102 2.33 22.33 14.58
N ASP A 103 2.61 21.43 15.53
CA ASP A 103 3.02 21.74 16.89
C ASP A 103 4.53 21.50 17.06
N PRO A 104 5.35 22.55 17.24
CA PRO A 104 6.81 22.48 17.17
C PRO A 104 7.49 21.68 18.30
N VAL A 105 6.74 21.23 19.31
CA VAL A 105 7.25 20.50 20.48
C VAL A 105 7.40 18.98 20.22
N LEU A 106 6.68 18.42 19.25
CA LEU A 106 6.66 16.96 19.00
C LEU A 106 7.84 16.44 18.17
N ARG A 107 8.76 17.30 17.70
CA ARG A 107 9.87 16.93 16.82
C ARG A 107 11.01 16.17 17.52
N GLU A 108 11.07 16.17 18.85
CA GLU A 108 12.13 15.48 19.61
C GLU A 108 11.82 13.99 19.91
N PHE A 109 10.65 13.48 19.50
CA PHE A 109 10.24 12.08 19.67
C PHE A 109 10.23 11.31 18.33
N ASP A 110 11.15 11.65 17.42
CA ASP A 110 11.25 11.13 16.04
C ASP A 110 11.32 9.59 15.96
N ASP A 111 11.95 8.93 16.94
CA ASP A 111 12.20 7.47 16.91
C ASP A 111 11.11 6.60 17.60
N MET A 112 10.05 7.20 18.17
CA MET A 112 9.12 6.48 19.07
C MET A 112 7.70 6.25 18.52
N LEU A 113 7.37 6.74 17.32
CA LEU A 113 6.01 6.68 16.77
C LEU A 113 5.97 5.81 15.50
N GLU A 114 5.93 4.49 15.68
CA GLU A 114 5.41 3.57 14.67
C GLU A 114 3.88 3.73 14.62
N GLU A 115 3.38 4.70 13.85
CA GLU A 115 1.93 4.95 13.73
C GLU A 115 1.27 4.15 12.59
N VAL A 116 0.04 3.72 12.88
CA VAL A 116 -0.79 2.70 12.21
C VAL A 116 -1.06 3.01 10.73
N ALA A 117 -1.02 1.98 9.89
CA ALA A 117 -1.25 2.08 8.45
C ALA A 117 -2.63 2.68 8.10
N ARG A 118 -2.65 3.72 7.25
CA ARG A 118 -3.88 4.40 6.78
C ARG A 118 -4.85 3.47 6.04
N TYR A 119 -4.31 2.46 5.38
CA TYR A 119 -5.06 1.34 4.82
C TYR A 119 -4.46 0.07 5.40
N PRO A 120 -5.24 -0.80 6.07
CA PRO A 120 -4.73 -2.10 6.44
C PRO A 120 -4.61 -2.93 5.15
N TRP A 121 -3.50 -3.63 5.01
CA TRP A 121 -3.16 -4.36 3.79
C TRP A 121 -2.48 -5.69 4.09
N SER A 122 -2.66 -6.64 3.18
CA SER A 122 -1.87 -7.87 3.10
C SER A 122 -1.08 -7.87 1.80
N VAL A 123 0.06 -8.57 1.80
CA VAL A 123 0.89 -8.70 0.59
C VAL A 123 1.24 -10.15 0.35
N ALA A 124 1.14 -10.57 -0.91
CA ALA A 124 1.60 -11.84 -1.41
C ALA A 124 2.53 -11.64 -2.61
N VAL A 125 3.64 -12.36 -2.63
CA VAL A 125 4.62 -12.29 -3.71
C VAL A 125 4.58 -13.61 -4.47
N ARG A 126 4.36 -13.54 -5.79
CA ARG A 126 4.43 -14.69 -6.69
C ARG A 126 5.69 -14.56 -7.55
N PRO A 127 6.65 -15.50 -7.46
CA PRO A 127 7.86 -15.49 -8.30
C PRO A 127 7.59 -15.82 -9.76
#